data_AF-A0A839Z4I7-F1
#
_entry.id   AF-A0A839Z4I7-F1
#
_cell.length_a   1.000
_cell.length_b   1.000
_cell.length_c   1.000
_cell.angle_alpha   90.00
_cell.angle_beta   90.00
_cell.angle_gamma   90.00
#
_symmetry.space_group_name_H-M   'P 1'
#
loop_
_entity.id
_entity.type
_entity.pdbx_description
1 polymer ?
#
loop_
_entity_poly.entity_id
_entity_poly.type
_entity_poly.pdbx_seq_one_letter_code
_entity_poly.pdbx_strand_id
1 'polypeptide(L)'
;MSKMEPIEVDPPLREIHAQAVSAFNGWRGYCVDRFARIEHASALLLAALAKNGTMGDIKQPRMFSQRIEHLRKAMDGDGPFPPLRAKLGKSLLALALAIEQRNRIVHAVGTISVDTRGQWIWTLSFSPNGKIEEVEKGWLRQADGKTLHNQLKCEVDRFSGLAENLRHSLAA
;
A
#
# COMPACT_ATOMS: atom_id res chain seq x y z
N MET A 1 -22.90 -40.52 -29.06
CA MET A 1 -22.52 -39.45 -28.10
C MET A 1 -22.48 -38.14 -28.87
N SER A 2 -23.38 -37.21 -28.58
CA SER A 2 -23.36 -35.89 -29.21
C SER A 2 -22.12 -35.13 -28.73
N LYS A 3 -21.29 -34.62 -29.66
CA LYS A 3 -20.17 -33.73 -29.31
C LYS A 3 -20.80 -32.44 -28.80
N MET A 4 -20.55 -32.07 -27.54
CA MET A 4 -20.85 -30.73 -27.06
C MET A 4 -19.99 -29.74 -27.86
N GLU A 5 -20.64 -28.82 -28.56
CA GLU A 5 -19.94 -27.72 -29.22
C GLU A 5 -19.46 -26.72 -28.16
N PRO A 6 -18.23 -26.18 -28.29
CA PRO A 6 -17.74 -25.15 -27.40
C PRO A 6 -18.65 -23.92 -27.43
N ILE A 7 -18.92 -23.32 -26.28
CA ILE A 7 -19.56 -22.01 -26.22
C ILE A 7 -18.53 -20.97 -26.66
N GLU A 8 -18.73 -20.37 -27.83
CA GLU A 8 -17.94 -19.23 -28.28
C GLU A 8 -18.35 -17.97 -27.48
N VAL A 9 -17.36 -17.30 -26.91
CA VAL A 9 -17.52 -16.04 -26.17
C VAL A 9 -16.64 -15.01 -26.87
N ASP A 10 -17.21 -13.86 -27.21
CA ASP A 10 -16.51 -12.73 -27.85
C ASP A 10 -16.47 -11.53 -26.89
N PRO A 11 -15.27 -11.03 -26.49
CA PRO A 11 -13.95 -11.56 -26.83
C PRO A 11 -13.64 -12.89 -26.14
N PRO A 12 -12.67 -13.67 -26.65
CA PRO A 12 -12.30 -14.97 -26.06
C PRO A 12 -11.97 -14.85 -24.57
N LEU A 13 -12.54 -15.72 -23.74
CA LEU A 13 -12.31 -15.72 -22.27
C LEU A 13 -10.82 -15.74 -21.89
N ARG A 14 -9.99 -16.39 -22.70
CA ARG A 14 -8.52 -16.41 -22.51
C ARG A 14 -7.91 -15.02 -22.59
N GLU A 15 -8.36 -14.19 -23.53
CA GLU A 15 -7.86 -12.84 -23.71
C GLU A 15 -8.33 -11.92 -22.57
N ILE A 16 -9.60 -12.03 -22.17
CA ILE A 16 -10.14 -11.30 -21.02
C ILE A 16 -9.36 -11.66 -19.75
N HIS A 17 -9.10 -12.94 -19.52
CA HIS A 17 -8.30 -13.41 -18.39
C HIS A 17 -6.86 -12.89 -18.44
N ALA A 18 -6.21 -12.91 -19.60
CA ALA A 18 -4.85 -12.38 -19.75
C ALA A 18 -4.78 -10.87 -19.44
N GLN A 19 -5.76 -10.09 -19.91
CA GLN A 19 -5.89 -8.67 -19.59
C GLN A 19 -6.12 -8.45 -18.09
N ALA A 20 -6.97 -9.27 -17.47
CA ALA A 20 -7.25 -9.21 -16.03
C ALA A 20 -5.99 -9.45 -15.19
N VAL A 21 -5.23 -10.50 -15.51
CA VAL A 21 -3.97 -10.83 -14.84
C VAL A 21 -2.94 -9.71 -15.02
N SER A 22 -2.77 -9.21 -16.25
CA SER A 22 -1.83 -8.13 -16.54
C SER A 22 -2.17 -6.85 -15.78
N ALA A 23 -3.43 -6.45 -15.78
CA ALA A 23 -3.89 -5.25 -15.08
C ALA A 23 -3.75 -5.39 -13.55
N PHE A 24 -4.10 -6.55 -12.98
CA PHE A 24 -3.91 -6.81 -11.56
C PHE A 24 -2.44 -6.78 -11.15
N ASN A 25 -1.56 -7.42 -11.92
CA ASN A 25 -0.12 -7.40 -11.66
C ASN A 25 0.47 -5.99 -11.80
N GLY A 26 0.03 -5.22 -12.80
CA GLY A 26 0.42 -3.82 -12.95
C GLY A 26 -0.01 -2.97 -11.76
N TRP A 27 -1.24 -3.14 -11.28
CA TRP A 27 -1.74 -2.49 -10.06
C TRP A 27 -0.93 -2.89 -8.82
N ARG A 28 -0.64 -4.19 -8.63
CA ARG A 28 0.15 -4.67 -7.51
C ARG A 28 1.57 -4.12 -7.54
N GLY A 29 2.22 -4.13 -8.71
CA GLY A 29 3.55 -3.54 -8.91
C GLY A 29 3.57 -2.04 -8.58
N TYR A 30 2.52 -1.31 -8.96
CA TYR A 30 2.35 0.09 -8.58
C TYR A 30 2.25 0.27 -7.05
N CYS A 31 1.43 -0.53 -6.37
CA CYS A 31 1.32 -0.48 -4.91
C CYS A 31 2.67 -0.75 -4.23
N VAL A 32 3.45 -1.73 -4.73
CA VAL A 32 4.79 -2.04 -4.21
C VAL A 32 5.72 -0.83 -4.31
N ASP A 33 5.78 -0.15 -5.46
CA ASP A 33 6.57 1.08 -5.63
C ASP A 33 6.15 2.16 -4.62
N ARG A 34 4.85 2.36 -4.44
CA ARG A 34 4.31 3.34 -3.50
C ARG A 34 4.65 3.03 -2.04
N PHE A 35 4.57 1.78 -1.63
CA PHE A 35 5.01 1.37 -0.30
C PHE A 35 6.51 1.57 -0.10
N ALA A 36 7.33 1.28 -1.12
CA ALA A 36 8.77 1.53 -1.06
C ALA A 36 9.10 3.03 -0.89
N ARG A 37 8.35 3.92 -1.56
CA ARG A 37 8.49 5.38 -1.40
C ARG A 37 8.15 5.87 0.01
N ILE A 38 7.03 5.41 0.59
CA ILE A 38 6.69 5.74 1.98
C ILE A 38 7.77 5.18 2.93
N GLU A 39 8.21 3.94 2.71
CA GLU A 39 9.24 3.31 3.53
C GLU A 39 10.56 4.11 3.50
N HIS A 40 10.98 4.57 2.33
CA HIS A 40 12.17 5.40 2.19
C HIS A 40 11.99 6.77 2.87
N ALA A 41 10.89 7.48 2.60
CA ALA A 41 10.61 8.79 3.18
C ALA A 41 10.51 8.73 4.71
N SER A 42 9.86 7.69 5.26
CA SER A 42 9.75 7.47 6.70
C SER A 42 11.10 7.19 7.35
N ALA A 43 11.97 6.41 6.72
CA ALA A 43 13.32 6.16 7.21
C ALA A 43 14.16 7.44 7.24
N LEU A 44 14.12 8.25 6.17
CA LEU A 44 14.84 9.52 6.09
C LEU A 44 14.37 10.51 7.16
N LEU A 45 13.05 10.62 7.35
CA LEU A 45 12.49 11.53 8.34
C LEU A 45 12.85 11.11 9.77
N LEU A 46 12.74 9.83 10.12
CA LEU A 46 13.17 9.32 11.42
C LEU A 46 14.67 9.59 11.68
N ALA A 47 15.50 9.40 10.66
CA ALA A 47 16.93 9.67 10.78
C ALA A 47 17.21 11.16 11.03
N ALA A 48 16.48 12.07 10.37
CA ALA A 48 16.61 13.50 10.59
C ALA A 48 16.13 13.92 12.00
N LEU A 49 14.98 13.39 12.44
CA LEU A 49 14.45 13.65 13.77
C LEU A 49 15.40 13.17 14.87
N ALA A 50 16.00 11.98 14.70
CA ALA A 50 16.99 11.45 15.64
C ALA A 50 18.27 12.31 15.72
N LYS A 51 18.68 12.95 14.61
CA LYS A 51 19.86 13.84 14.58
C LYS A 51 19.60 15.22 15.18
N ASN A 52 18.40 15.77 15.03
CA ASN A 52 18.07 17.12 15.52
C ASN A 52 17.98 17.19 17.05
N GLY A 53 17.80 16.06 17.75
CA GLY A 53 17.84 15.98 19.22
C GLY A 53 16.66 16.62 19.96
N THR A 54 15.82 17.40 19.27
CA THR A 54 14.64 18.09 19.84
C THR A 54 13.54 17.16 20.34
N MET A 55 13.53 15.89 19.95
CA MET A 55 12.45 14.95 20.24
C MET A 55 12.90 13.76 21.11
N GLY A 56 14.05 13.91 21.78
CA GLY A 56 14.68 12.84 22.57
C GLY A 56 15.26 11.71 21.72
N ASP A 57 15.62 10.60 22.37
CA ASP A 57 16.20 9.41 21.71
C ASP A 57 15.16 8.69 20.84
N ILE A 58 14.99 9.16 19.61
CA ILE A 58 14.17 8.49 18.60
C ILE A 58 14.91 7.25 18.10
N LYS A 59 14.40 6.08 18.47
CA LYS A 59 14.86 4.81 17.91
C LYS A 59 14.59 4.74 16.40
N GLN A 60 15.52 4.12 15.67
CA GLN A 60 15.41 3.85 14.23
C GLN A 60 15.15 2.35 14.00
N PRO A 61 13.90 1.89 14.09
CA PRO A 61 13.59 0.48 13.94
C PRO A 61 13.84 -0.03 12.52
N ARG A 62 14.20 -1.31 12.41
CA ARG A 62 14.45 -1.96 11.12
C ARG A 62 13.16 -2.30 10.37
N MET A 63 12.05 -2.56 11.06
CA MET A 63 10.79 -2.95 10.42
C MET A 63 9.97 -1.72 10.01
N PHE A 64 9.39 -1.76 8.81
CA PHE A 64 8.56 -0.66 8.27
C PHE A 64 7.40 -0.29 9.21
N SER A 65 6.63 -1.27 9.69
CA SER A 65 5.52 -1.03 10.62
C SER A 65 5.94 -0.31 11.90
N GLN A 66 7.10 -0.69 12.45
CA GLN A 66 7.67 -0.01 13.61
C GLN A 66 8.11 1.42 13.28
N ARG A 67 8.68 1.67 12.10
CA ARG A 67 9.05 3.04 11.68
C ARG A 67 7.82 3.94 11.61
N ILE A 68 6.73 3.45 11.02
CA ILE A 68 5.47 4.20 10.93
C ILE A 68 4.92 4.50 12.33
N GLU A 69 4.91 3.53 13.24
CA GLU A 69 4.42 3.76 14.60
C GLU A 69 5.29 4.76 15.37
N HIS A 70 6.61 4.70 15.20
CA HIS A 70 7.53 5.67 15.80
C HIS A 70 7.30 7.09 15.24
N LEU A 71 7.06 7.22 13.94
CA LEU A 71 6.70 8.51 13.34
C LEU A 71 5.36 9.03 13.86
N ARG A 72 4.34 8.16 13.97
CA ARG A 72 3.03 8.56 14.48
C ARG A 72 3.15 9.13 15.90
N LYS A 73 3.85 8.40 16.79
CA LYS A 73 4.15 8.88 18.16
C LYS A 73 4.93 10.18 18.16
N ALA A 74 5.92 10.31 17.27
CA ALA A 74 6.67 11.55 17.11
C ALA A 74 5.78 12.71 16.66
N MET A 75 4.71 12.48 15.90
CA MET A 75 3.82 13.54 15.44
C MET A 75 2.72 13.91 16.45
N ASP A 76 2.31 13.00 17.33
CA ASP A 76 1.13 13.14 18.21
C ASP A 76 1.30 14.13 19.40
N GLY A 77 2.50 14.64 19.69
CA GLY A 77 2.75 15.56 20.83
C GLY A 77 2.91 17.06 20.51
N ASP A 78 3.10 17.87 21.56
CA ASP A 78 3.56 19.27 21.45
C ASP A 78 5.08 19.29 21.27
N GLY A 79 5.55 19.72 20.12
CA GLY A 79 6.98 19.97 19.92
C GLY A 79 7.23 20.84 18.71
N PRO A 80 8.50 20.99 18.29
CA PRO A 80 8.84 21.98 17.28
C PRO A 80 8.13 21.66 15.95
N PHE A 81 7.76 22.71 15.21
CA PHE A 81 7.03 22.65 13.93
C PHE A 81 5.56 22.17 13.98
N PRO A 82 4.67 22.75 14.83
CA PRO A 82 3.28 22.30 14.98
C PRO A 82 2.48 22.19 13.66
N PRO A 83 2.55 23.15 12.71
CA PRO A 83 1.74 23.08 11.48
C PRO A 83 2.13 21.93 10.56
N LEU A 84 3.43 21.62 10.45
CA LEU A 84 3.93 20.53 9.61
C LEU A 84 3.66 19.18 10.25
N ARG A 85 3.84 19.07 11.56
CA ARG A 85 3.54 17.84 12.32
C ARG A 85 2.07 17.45 12.24
N ALA A 86 1.16 18.39 12.45
CA ALA A 86 -0.28 18.13 12.36
C ALA A 86 -0.68 17.64 10.96
N LYS A 87 -0.10 18.21 9.90
CA LYS A 87 -0.33 17.75 8.51
C LYS A 87 0.24 16.35 8.28
N LEU A 88 1.44 16.08 8.78
CA LEU A 88 2.10 14.77 8.62
C LEU A 88 1.37 13.67 9.39
N GLY A 89 0.91 13.96 10.62
CA GLY A 89 0.07 13.05 11.42
C GLY A 89 -1.25 12.72 10.71
N LYS A 90 -1.95 13.72 10.15
CA LYS A 90 -3.14 13.49 9.33
C LYS A 90 -2.86 12.62 8.10
N SER A 91 -1.74 12.86 7.42
CA SER A 91 -1.32 12.06 6.26
C SER A 91 -1.02 10.61 6.64
N LEU A 92 -0.37 10.37 7.79
CA LEU A 92 -0.11 9.03 8.31
C LEU A 92 -1.40 8.30 8.66
N LEU A 93 -2.37 8.99 9.27
CA LEU A 93 -3.68 8.43 9.57
C LEU A 93 -4.44 8.04 8.28
N ALA A 94 -4.38 8.88 7.25
CA ALA A 94 -4.99 8.59 5.95
C ALA A 94 -4.34 7.37 5.24
N LEU A 95 -3.07 7.06 5.55
CA LEU A 95 -2.35 5.90 5.03
C LEU A 95 -2.52 4.63 5.86
N ALA A 96 -3.09 4.70 7.07
CA ALA A 96 -3.08 3.59 8.04
C ALA A 96 -3.64 2.30 7.46
N LEU A 97 -4.85 2.36 6.85
CA LEU A 97 -5.48 1.20 6.24
C LEU A 97 -4.63 0.60 5.10
N ALA A 98 -4.03 1.44 4.26
CA ALA A 98 -3.19 0.97 3.17
C ALA A 98 -1.90 0.29 3.69
N ILE A 99 -1.32 0.81 4.77
CA ILE A 99 -0.14 0.24 5.43
C ILE A 99 -0.46 -1.10 6.08
N GLU A 100 -1.63 -1.25 6.71
CA GLU A 100 -2.11 -2.53 7.25
C GLU A 100 -2.27 -3.59 6.15
N GLN A 101 -2.77 -3.19 4.98
CA GLN A 101 -2.95 -4.06 3.82
C GLN A 101 -1.64 -4.34 3.06
N ARG A 102 -0.55 -3.61 3.33
CA ARG A 102 0.72 -3.69 2.59
C ARG A 102 1.25 -5.11 2.50
N ASN A 103 1.29 -5.83 3.61
CA ASN A 103 1.84 -7.19 3.60
C ASN A 103 0.98 -8.14 2.77
N ARG A 104 -0.35 -7.99 2.78
CA ARG A 104 -1.24 -8.77 1.92
C ARG A 104 -0.99 -8.44 0.45
N ILE A 105 -0.98 -7.17 0.09
CA ILE A 105 -0.76 -6.73 -1.30
C ILE A 105 0.62 -7.17 -1.81
N VAL A 106 1.66 -7.07 -0.98
CA VAL A 106 3.04 -7.34 -1.40
C VAL A 106 3.36 -8.84 -1.38
N HIS A 107 2.88 -9.60 -0.40
CA HIS A 107 3.34 -10.97 -0.14
C HIS A 107 2.30 -12.06 -0.40
N ALA A 108 1.03 -11.73 -0.63
CA ALA A 108 0.05 -12.76 -0.96
C ALA A 108 0.37 -13.46 -2.28
N VAL A 109 0.03 -14.74 -2.35
CA VAL A 109 -0.01 -15.51 -3.60
C VAL A 109 -1.47 -15.59 -4.03
N GLY A 110 -1.77 -15.39 -5.30
CA GLY A 110 -3.16 -15.44 -5.71
C GLY A 110 -3.41 -15.66 -7.19
N THR A 111 -4.68 -15.93 -7.48
CA THR A 111 -5.20 -16.17 -8.81
C THR A 111 -6.25 -15.13 -9.15
N ILE A 112 -6.33 -14.78 -10.43
CA ILE A 112 -7.40 -13.97 -10.99
C ILE A 112 -8.27 -14.89 -11.82
N SER A 113 -9.57 -14.86 -11.55
CA SER A 113 -10.59 -15.57 -12.32
C SER A 113 -11.50 -14.53 -12.97
N VAL A 114 -12.10 -14.88 -14.10
CA VAL A 114 -13.09 -14.05 -14.78
C VAL A 114 -14.41 -14.84 -14.82
N ASP A 115 -15.50 -14.22 -14.38
CA ASP A 115 -16.82 -14.85 -14.45
C ASP A 115 -17.45 -14.75 -15.86
N THR A 116 -18.62 -15.37 -16.03
CA THR A 116 -19.34 -15.36 -17.31
C THR A 116 -19.87 -14.00 -17.74
N ARG A 117 -19.80 -12.98 -16.87
CA ARG A 117 -20.15 -11.58 -17.13
C ARG A 117 -18.92 -10.71 -17.38
N GLY A 118 -17.73 -11.30 -17.46
CA GLY A 118 -16.46 -10.58 -17.62
C GLY A 118 -15.97 -9.90 -16.34
N GLN A 119 -16.56 -10.19 -15.17
CA GLN A 119 -16.14 -9.60 -13.91
C GLN A 119 -14.92 -10.33 -13.36
N TRP A 120 -13.99 -9.56 -12.81
CA TRP A 120 -12.74 -10.09 -12.27
C TRP A 120 -12.91 -10.46 -10.79
N ILE A 121 -12.47 -11.66 -10.45
CA ILE A 121 -12.47 -12.21 -9.10
C ILE A 121 -11.03 -12.51 -8.74
N TRP A 122 -10.60 -12.10 -7.56
CA TRP A 122 -9.26 -12.36 -7.05
C TRP A 122 -9.36 -13.30 -5.87
N THR A 123 -8.44 -14.25 -5.81
CA THR A 123 -8.27 -15.15 -4.67
C THR A 123 -6.85 -14.97 -4.17
N LEU A 124 -6.70 -14.43 -2.96
CA LEU A 124 -5.38 -14.27 -2.35
C LEU A 124 -5.24 -15.19 -1.15
N SER A 125 -4.10 -15.85 -1.07
CA SER A 125 -3.62 -16.53 0.12
C SER A 125 -2.44 -15.76 0.65
N PHE A 126 -2.53 -15.33 1.91
CA PHE A 126 -1.46 -14.68 2.63
C PHE A 126 -1.25 -15.41 3.95
N SER A 127 0.00 -15.58 4.34
CA SER A 127 0.38 -16.36 5.53
C SER A 127 1.32 -15.52 6.38
N PRO A 128 0.78 -14.63 7.25
CA PRO A 128 1.64 -13.86 8.14
C PRO A 128 2.38 -14.83 9.08
N ASN A 129 3.69 -14.62 9.24
CA ASN A 129 4.53 -15.36 10.19
C ASN A 129 4.58 -16.89 9.99
N GLY A 130 4.43 -17.36 8.74
CA GLY A 130 4.57 -18.78 8.40
C GLY A 130 3.40 -19.67 8.84
N LYS A 131 2.32 -19.08 9.38
CA LYS A 131 1.04 -19.78 9.57
C LYS A 131 0.20 -19.55 8.33
N ILE A 132 -0.21 -20.63 7.65
CA ILE A 132 -1.14 -20.54 6.53
C ILE A 132 -2.49 -20.07 7.09
N GLU A 133 -2.76 -18.77 6.98
CA GLU A 133 -4.10 -18.23 7.19
C GLU A 133 -4.97 -18.46 5.95
N GLU A 134 -6.28 -18.43 6.19
CA GLU A 134 -7.34 -18.68 5.22
C GLU A 134 -7.12 -17.98 3.88
N VAL A 135 -7.54 -18.68 2.82
CA VAL A 135 -7.67 -18.11 1.48
C VAL A 135 -8.74 -17.02 1.52
N GLU A 136 -8.32 -15.76 1.54
CA GLU A 136 -9.22 -14.61 1.43
C GLU A 136 -9.75 -14.57 0.00
N LYS A 137 -11.04 -14.88 -0.15
CA LYS A 137 -11.78 -14.72 -1.41
C LYS A 137 -12.53 -13.41 -1.34
N GLY A 138 -12.17 -12.50 -2.24
CA GLY A 138 -12.81 -11.19 -2.32
C GLY A 138 -13.25 -10.89 -3.75
N TRP A 139 -14.07 -9.85 -3.87
CA TRP A 139 -14.31 -9.19 -5.14
C TRP A 139 -13.46 -7.92 -5.12
N LEU A 140 -12.51 -7.81 -6.04
CA LEU A 140 -11.88 -6.52 -6.32
C LEU A 140 -12.44 -6.10 -7.66
N ARG A 141 -13.49 -5.28 -7.63
CA ARG A 141 -13.95 -4.70 -8.89
C ARG A 141 -12.83 -3.81 -9.40
N GLN A 142 -12.69 -3.71 -10.71
CA GLN A 142 -11.70 -2.82 -11.33
C GLN A 142 -11.81 -1.37 -10.78
N ALA A 143 -13.03 -0.94 -10.45
CA ALA A 143 -13.29 0.34 -9.78
C ALA A 143 -12.65 0.45 -8.39
N ASP A 144 -12.69 -0.60 -7.57
CA ASP A 144 -12.12 -0.62 -6.22
C ASP A 144 -10.59 -0.54 -6.28
N GLY A 145 -9.98 -1.26 -7.23
CA GLY A 145 -8.55 -1.16 -7.52
C GLY A 145 -8.13 0.26 -7.93
N LYS A 146 -8.94 0.95 -8.73
CA LYS A 146 -8.69 2.34 -9.15
C LYS A 146 -8.84 3.34 -8.00
N THR A 147 -9.82 3.14 -7.11
CA THR A 147 -9.99 3.96 -5.92
C THR A 147 -8.79 3.84 -4.98
N LEU A 148 -8.38 2.60 -4.66
CA LEU A 148 -7.19 2.38 -3.82
C LEU A 148 -5.93 2.90 -4.50
N HIS A 149 -5.79 2.75 -5.81
CA HIS A 149 -4.68 3.31 -6.58
C HIS A 149 -4.58 4.83 -6.42
N ASN A 150 -5.69 5.55 -6.61
CA ASN A 150 -5.73 7.00 -6.53
C ASN A 150 -5.49 7.49 -5.10
N GLN A 151 -6.11 6.84 -4.11
CA GLN A 151 -5.92 7.17 -2.71
C GLN A 151 -4.45 6.97 -2.30
N LEU A 152 -3.88 5.80 -2.62
CA LEU A 152 -2.49 5.51 -2.31
C LEU A 152 -1.56 6.51 -2.98
N LYS A 153 -1.79 6.85 -4.26
CA LYS A 153 -1.02 7.89 -4.97
C LYS A 153 -1.01 9.21 -4.21
N CYS A 154 -2.20 9.76 -3.98
CA CYS A 154 -2.36 11.09 -3.38
C CYS A 154 -1.76 11.16 -1.98
N GLU A 155 -1.98 10.13 -1.17
CA GLU A 155 -1.51 10.12 0.21
C GLU A 155 -0.01 9.84 0.32
N VAL A 156 0.57 8.99 -0.55
CA VAL A 156 2.02 8.77 -0.62
C VAL A 156 2.72 10.06 -1.03
N ASP A 157 2.28 10.68 -2.13
CA ASP A 157 2.91 11.89 -2.66
C ASP A 157 2.83 13.04 -1.64
N ARG A 158 1.68 13.17 -0.96
CA ARG A 158 1.48 14.12 0.15
C ARG A 158 2.42 13.83 1.31
N PHE A 159 2.48 12.59 1.80
CA PHE A 159 3.34 12.21 2.91
C PHE A 159 4.81 12.48 2.58
N SER A 160 5.28 12.03 1.43
CA SER A 160 6.66 12.22 0.99
C SER A 160 7.03 13.70 0.89
N GLY A 161 6.16 14.54 0.33
CA GLY A 161 6.39 15.99 0.26
C GLY A 161 6.43 16.66 1.64
N LEU A 162 5.53 16.29 2.56
CA LEU A 162 5.52 16.81 3.92
C LEU A 162 6.75 16.36 4.72
N ALA A 163 7.16 15.10 4.56
CA ALA A 163 8.34 14.54 5.20
C ALA A 163 9.62 15.26 4.75
N GLU A 164 9.72 15.54 3.45
CA GLU A 164 10.85 16.29 2.88
C GLU A 164 10.91 17.73 3.41
N ASN A 165 9.77 18.42 3.45
CA ASN A 165 9.70 19.78 3.99
C ASN A 165 10.12 19.84 5.46
N LEU A 166 9.61 18.92 6.29
CA LEU A 166 10.00 18.86 7.69
C LEU A 166 11.49 18.53 7.85
N ARG A 167 12.03 17.63 7.01
CA ARG A 167 13.46 17.31 7.00
C ARG A 167 14.33 18.53 6.70
N HIS A 168 13.94 19.36 5.74
CA HIS A 168 14.63 20.63 5.46
C HIS A 168 14.53 21.61 6.64
N SER A 169 13.36 21.72 7.28
CA SER A 169 13.21 22.56 8.49
C SER A 169 14.04 22.09 9.68
N LEU A 170 14.37 20.79 9.75
CA LEU A 170 15.23 20.22 10.80
C LEU A 170 16.74 20.39 10.50
N ALA A 171 17.10 20.76 9.27
CA ALA A 171 18.50 20.97 8.87
C ALA A 171 18.91 22.45 8.88
N ALA A 172 17.93 23.36 8.95
CA ALA A 172 18.13 24.80 9.10
C ALA A 172 18.29 25.19 10.57
#